data_AF-A0A3N5EN44-F1
#
_entry.id   AF-A0A3N5EN44-F1
#
_cell.length_a   1.000
_cell.length_b   1.000
_cell.length_c   1.000
_cell.angle_alpha   90.00
_cell.angle_beta   90.00
_cell.angle_gamma   90.00
#
_symmetry.space_group_name_H-M   'P 1'
#
loop_
_entity.id
_entity.type
_entity.pdbx_description
1 polymer ?
#
loop_
_entity_poly.entity_id
_entity_poly.type
_entity_poly.pdbx_seq_one_letter_code
_entity_poly.pdbx_strand_id
1 'polypeptide(L)' 'HKITVLDLLLPRILTGASIGREELASMGHGGLCRNCKICHYPVCNFGK' A
#
# COMPACT_ATOMS: atom_id res chain seq x y z
N HIS A 1 -10.31 0.84 -9.33
CA HIS A 1 -10.29 1.70 -8.11
C HIS A 1 -8.96 2.45 -8.12
N LYS A 2 -8.92 3.78 -7.90
CA LYS A 2 -7.66 4.55 -7.89
C LYS A 2 -7.02 4.51 -6.50
N ILE A 3 -6.60 3.32 -6.06
CA ILE A 3 -5.87 3.13 -4.80
C ILE A 3 -4.37 3.02 -5.10
N THR A 4 -3.56 3.69 -4.30
CA THR A 4 -2.11 3.81 -4.43
C THR A 4 -1.41 3.39 -3.15
N VAL A 5 -0.09 3.21 -3.21
CA VAL A 5 0.71 2.88 -2.02
C VAL A 5 0.57 3.92 -0.91
N LEU A 6 0.24 5.18 -1.26
CA LEU A 6 0.00 6.24 -0.28
C LEU A 6 -1.19 5.92 0.63
N ASP A 7 -2.23 5.23 0.13
CA ASP A 7 -3.40 4.88 0.94
C ASP A 7 -3.06 3.87 2.05
N LEU A 8 -1.97 3.11 1.89
CA LEU A 8 -1.42 2.21 2.92
C LEU A 8 -0.49 2.95 3.90
N LEU A 9 0.27 3.93 3.40
CA LEU A 9 1.24 4.70 4.19
C LEU A 9 0.58 5.80 5.02
N LEU A 10 -0.46 6.44 4.49
CA LEU A 10 -1.08 7.61 5.09
C LEU A 10 -1.54 7.38 6.53
N PRO A 11 -2.21 6.26 6.89
CA PRO A 11 -2.57 6.00 8.29
C PRO A 11 -1.35 5.90 9.21
N ARG A 12 -0.24 5.32 8.73
CA ARG A 12 1.00 5.16 9.50
C ARG A 12 1.71 6.50 9.70
N ILE A 13 1.73 7.35 8.68
CA ILE A 13 2.26 8.72 8.79
C ILE A 13 1.46 9.53 9.82
N LEU A 14 0.13 9.42 9.77
CA LEU A 14 -0.77 10.13 10.69
C LEU A 14 -0.62 9.69 12.14
N THR A 15 -0.21 8.45 12.41
CA THR A 15 0.13 7.97 13.76
C THR A 15 1.56 8.29 14.19
N GLY A 16 2.31 9.02 13.37
CA GLY A 16 3.71 9.37 13.64
C GLY A 16 4.70 8.22 13.45
N ALA A 17 4.30 7.13 12.79
CA ALA A 17 5.20 6.04 12.50
C ALA A 17 6.29 6.49 11.52
N SER A 18 7.55 6.24 11.86
CA SER A 18 8.66 6.41 10.93
C SER A 18 8.68 5.27 9.91
N ILE A 19 8.85 5.62 8.64
CA ILE A 19 8.90 4.67 7.52
C ILE A 19 10.27 4.82 6.86
N GLY A 20 11.06 3.75 6.88
CA GLY A 20 12.42 3.73 6.34
C GLY A 20 12.45 3.66 4.81
N ARG A 21 13.62 3.90 4.22
CA ARG A 21 13.80 3.80 2.75
C ARG A 21 13.56 2.38 2.25
N GLU A 22 14.07 1.38 2.95
CA GLU A 22 13.97 -0.03 2.58
C GLU A 22 12.52 -0.51 2.63
N GLU A 23 11.79 -0.11 3.68
CA GLU A 23 10.37 -0.40 3.83
C GLU A 23 9.56 0.27 2.71
N LEU A 24 9.77 1.56 2.47
CA LEU A 24 9.12 2.28 1.38
C LEU A 24 9.43 1.66 0.00
N ALA A 25 10.67 1.24 -0.23
CA ALA A 25 11.10 0.60 -1.47
C ALA A 25 10.43 -0.77 -1.68
N SER A 26 10.27 -1.56 -0.60
CA SER A 26 9.59 -2.86 -0.65
C SER A 26 8.13 -2.72 -1.11
N MET A 27 7.44 -1.67 -0.65
CA MET A 27 6.05 -1.37 -1.05
C MET A 27 5.93 -0.88 -2.51
N GLY A 28 7.03 -0.45 -3.13
CA GLY A 28 7.07 -0.08 -4.55
C GLY A 28 6.93 -1.29 -5.48
N HIS A 29 7.42 -2.47 -5.08
CA HIS A 29 7.13 -3.73 -5.75
C HIS A 29 5.74 -4.22 -5.31
N GLY A 30 4.75 -4.28 -6.22
CA GLY A 30 3.38 -4.68 -5.87
C GLY A 30 2.45 -3.54 -5.45
N GLY A 31 2.89 -2.28 -5.55
CA GLY A 31 2.11 -1.07 -5.24
C GLY A 31 1.05 -0.66 -6.28
N LEU A 32 0.69 -1.55 -7.21
CA LEU A 32 -0.31 -1.27 -8.25
C LEU A 32 -1.56 -2.12 -8.05
N CYS A 33 -2.71 -1.45 -7.97
CA CYS A 33 -4.01 -2.12 -7.95
C CYS A 33 -4.20 -2.91 -9.26
N ARG A 34 -4.46 -4.22 -9.15
CA ARG A 34 -4.68 -5.09 -10.32
C ARG A 34 -6.05 -4.91 -10.97
N ASN A 35 -6.90 -4.03 -10.42
CA ASN A 35 -8.28 -3.82 -10.87
C ASN A 35 -9.07 -5.14 -11.02
N CYS A 36 -8.94 -6.04 -10.03
CA CYS A 36 -9.70 -7.28 -9.99
C CYS A 36 -11.20 -7.02 -10.10
N LYS A 37 -11.96 -7.95 -10.70
CA LYS A 37 -13.43 -7.85 -10.82
C LYS A 37 -14.12 -7.71 -9.46
N ILE A 38 -13.56 -8.34 -8.42
CA ILE A 38 -14.01 -8.25 -7.03
C ILE A 38 -12.83 -7.72 -6.21
N CYS A 39 -13.07 -6.73 -5.34
CA CYS A 39 -12.04 -6.19 -4.46
C CYS A 39 -11.83 -7.13 -3.27
N HIS A 40 -10.57 -7.51 -3.01
CA HIS A 40 -10.18 -8.39 -1.91
C HIS A 40 -9.44 -7.65 -0.78
N TYR A 41 -9.49 -6.32 -0.75
CA TYR A 41 -8.91 -5.56 0.36
C TYR A 41 -9.66 -5.90 1.67
N PRO A 42 -8.98 -6.13 2.82
CA PRO A 42 -7.54 -5.93 3.10
C PRO A 42 -6.65 -7.17 2.87
N VAL A 43 -7.19 -8.31 2.42
CA VAL A 43 -6.43 -9.55 2.16
C VAL A 43 -5.74 -9.59 0.78
N CYS A 44 -5.61 -8.44 0.12
CA CYS A 44 -4.99 -8.29 -1.18
C CYS A 44 -3.46 -8.21 -1.07
N ASN A 45 -2.74 -8.74 -2.06
CA ASN A 45 -1.29 -8.56 -2.21
C ASN A 45 -0.91 -7.15 -2.72
N PHE A 46 -1.73 -6.14 -2.45
CA PHE A 46 -1.48 -4.76 -2.84
C PHE A 46 -0.62 -4.11 -1.76
N GLY A 47 0.56 -3.60 -2.14
CA GLY A 47 1.55 -3.02 -1.20
C GLY A 47 2.23 -4.03 -0.28
N LYS A 48 2.30 -5.29 -0.72
CA LYS A 48 2.97 -6.42 -0.07
C LYS A 48 3.77 -7.21 -1.09
#